data_AF-A0A3M0J8Z8-F1
#
_entry.id   AF-A0A3M0J8Z8-F1
#
_cell.length_a   1.000
_cell.length_b   1.000
_cell.length_c   1.000
_cell.angle_alpha   90.00
_cell.angle_beta   90.00
_cell.angle_gamma   90.00
#
_symmetry.space_group_name_H-M   'P 1'
#
loop_
_entity.id
_entity.type
_entity.pdbx_description
1 polymer ?
#
loop_
_entity_poly.entity_id
_entity_poly.type
_entity_poly.pdbx_seq_one_letter_code
_entity_poly.pdbx_strand_id
1 'polypeptide(L)'
;MRQHTTLDPESDEGRQQLINLFLGQSTGDIRQKLQKIWGPNCRDLEALVDEAWRGFRNWEEGYKQGMKRLVAVVREGEKERCEQGPPRQGPSQLGKDQCAYCKKFGHWKTQCPELRRGDEQKKGNRRGEKVVAHVKED
;
A
#
# COMPACT_ATOMS: atom_id res chain seq x y z
N MET A 1 3.56 -16.26 -37.65
CA MET A 1 4.35 -16.34 -38.89
C MET A 1 3.81 -17.40 -39.85
N ARG A 2 3.70 -18.68 -39.45
CA ARG A 2 3.21 -19.79 -40.32
C ARG A 2 1.87 -19.58 -41.06
N GLN A 3 0.96 -18.75 -40.53
CA GLN A 3 -0.37 -18.51 -41.12
C GLN A 3 -0.51 -17.18 -41.87
N HIS A 4 0.38 -16.21 -41.61
CA HIS A 4 0.23 -14.82 -42.06
C HIS A 4 1.46 -14.29 -42.78
N THR A 5 2.41 -15.18 -43.10
CA THR A 5 3.67 -14.85 -43.74
C THR A 5 4.03 -16.00 -44.67
N THR A 6 4.53 -15.70 -45.86
CA THR A 6 5.00 -16.69 -46.84
C THR A 6 6.43 -17.16 -46.55
N LEU A 7 7.12 -16.52 -45.61
CA LEU A 7 8.46 -16.92 -45.16
C LEU A 7 8.39 -18.24 -44.40
N ASP A 8 9.27 -19.16 -44.79
CA ASP A 8 9.49 -20.40 -44.07
C ASP A 8 10.17 -20.10 -42.73
N PRO A 9 9.56 -20.40 -41.58
CA PRO A 9 10.16 -20.12 -40.27
C PRO A 9 11.41 -20.94 -39.97
N GLU A 10 11.66 -22.03 -40.71
CA GLU A 10 12.83 -22.88 -40.50
C GLU A 10 14.03 -22.46 -41.35
N SER A 11 13.84 -21.61 -42.35
CA SER A 11 14.92 -20.98 -43.12
C SER A 11 15.71 -19.99 -42.26
N ASP A 12 16.96 -19.70 -42.64
CA ASP A 12 17.79 -18.73 -41.92
C ASP A 12 17.17 -17.33 -41.90
N GLU A 13 16.52 -16.90 -42.99
CA GLU A 13 15.78 -15.64 -43.04
C GLU A 13 14.57 -15.65 -42.10
N GLY A 14 13.84 -16.76 -42.05
CA GLY A 14 12.71 -16.95 -41.14
C GLY A 14 13.14 -16.92 -39.67
N ARG A 15 14.24 -17.61 -39.33
CA ARG A 15 14.85 -17.59 -38.00
C ARG A 15 15.28 -16.18 -37.61
N GLN A 16 15.92 -15.45 -38.52
CA GLN A 16 16.33 -14.06 -38.26
C GLN A 16 15.13 -13.12 -38.07
N GLN A 17 14.05 -13.31 -38.85
CA GLN A 17 12.80 -12.57 -38.67
C GLN A 17 12.16 -12.87 -37.32
N LEU A 18 12.16 -14.14 -36.88
CA LEU A 18 11.65 -14.57 -35.58
C LEU A 18 12.45 -13.96 -34.44
N ILE A 19 13.78 -13.95 -34.54
CA ILE A 19 14.67 -13.29 -33.57
C ILE A 19 14.32 -11.81 -33.43
N ASN A 20 14.21 -11.10 -34.55
CA ASN A 20 13.91 -9.66 -34.54
C ASN A 20 12.52 -9.38 -33.94
N LEU A 21 11.51 -10.19 -34.31
CA LEU A 21 10.17 -10.08 -33.76
C LEU A 21 10.16 -10.36 -32.26
N PHE A 22 10.85 -11.41 -31.82
CA PHE A 22 10.93 -11.80 -30.42
C PHE A 22 11.58 -10.70 -29.57
N LEU A 23 12.71 -10.15 -30.00
CA LEU A 23 13.38 -9.04 -29.31
C LEU A 23 12.51 -7.78 -29.26
N GLY A 24 11.80 -7.46 -30.36
CA GLY A 24 10.90 -6.32 -30.41
C GLY A 24 9.70 -6.44 -29.49
N GLN A 25 9.12 -7.65 -29.38
CA GLN A 25 7.93 -7.94 -28.59
C GLN A 25 8.21 -8.31 -27.12
N SER A 26 9.46 -8.61 -26.78
CA SER A 26 9.86 -8.93 -25.40
C SER A 26 9.67 -7.75 -24.44
N THR A 27 9.43 -8.05 -23.16
CA THR A 27 9.38 -7.04 -22.10
C THR A 27 10.74 -6.34 -21.94
N GLY A 28 10.75 -5.09 -21.44
CA GLY A 28 11.95 -4.25 -21.46
C GLY A 28 13.14 -4.83 -20.68
N ASP A 29 12.87 -5.50 -19.57
CA ASP A 29 13.86 -6.17 -18.72
C ASP A 29 14.45 -7.43 -19.38
N ILE A 30 13.60 -8.27 -19.97
CA ILE A 30 14.03 -9.45 -20.73
C ILE A 30 14.85 -9.01 -21.94
N ARG A 31 14.36 -8.02 -22.71
CA ARG A 31 15.07 -7.47 -23.88
C ARG A 31 16.45 -6.93 -23.52
N GLN A 32 16.58 -6.14 -22.45
CA GLN A 32 17.88 -5.62 -22.01
C GLN A 32 18.86 -6.74 -21.65
N LYS A 33 18.36 -7.78 -20.96
CA LYS A 33 19.18 -8.94 -20.57
C LYS A 33 19.65 -9.72 -21.79
N LEU A 34 18.76 -9.96 -22.75
CA LEU A 34 19.09 -10.62 -24.01
C LEU A 34 20.09 -9.81 -24.82
N GLN A 35 19.87 -8.50 -25.02
CA GLN A 35 20.79 -7.63 -25.77
C GLN A 35 22.20 -7.57 -25.15
N LYS A 36 22.32 -7.65 -23.82
CA LYS A 36 23.61 -7.64 -23.12
C LYS A 36 24.40 -8.93 -23.32
N ILE A 37 23.71 -10.07 -23.43
CA ILE A 37 24.34 -11.40 -23.53
C ILE A 37 24.60 -11.79 -24.98
N TRP A 38 23.75 -11.35 -25.91
CA TRP A 38 23.78 -11.83 -27.28
C TRP A 38 24.76 -11.13 -28.22
N GLY A 39 25.21 -9.92 -27.91
CA GLY A 39 26.06 -9.17 -28.83
C GLY A 39 25.45 -9.02 -30.25
N PRO A 40 26.19 -8.46 -31.20
CA PRO A 40 25.66 -8.10 -32.52
C PRO A 40 25.44 -9.31 -33.48
N ASN A 41 25.84 -10.53 -33.13
CA ASN A 41 25.93 -11.66 -34.07
C ASN A 41 25.20 -12.93 -33.65
N CYS A 42 24.33 -12.91 -32.63
CA CYS A 42 23.67 -14.15 -32.26
C CYS A 42 22.58 -14.53 -33.27
N ARG A 43 22.84 -15.62 -34.01
CA ARG A 43 22.00 -16.15 -35.08
C ARG A 43 21.15 -17.35 -34.64
N ASP A 44 21.27 -17.77 -33.38
CA ASP A 44 20.64 -19.00 -32.90
C ASP A 44 19.36 -18.72 -32.09
N LEU A 45 18.20 -18.86 -32.72
CA LEU A 45 16.90 -18.63 -32.06
C LEU A 45 16.72 -19.49 -30.80
N GLU A 46 17.30 -20.69 -30.74
CA GLU A 46 17.08 -21.62 -29.63
C GLU A 46 17.75 -21.12 -28.34
N ALA A 47 19.03 -20.72 -28.43
CA ALA A 47 19.74 -20.07 -27.33
C ALA A 47 19.06 -18.78 -26.84
N LEU A 48 18.37 -18.04 -27.72
CA LEU A 48 17.60 -16.84 -27.35
C LEU A 48 16.50 -17.17 -26.35
N VAL A 49 15.71 -18.19 -26.73
CA VAL A 49 14.52 -18.60 -26.01
C VAL A 49 14.91 -19.21 -24.67
N ASP A 50 16.00 -19.98 -24.63
CA ASP A 50 16.51 -20.57 -23.38
C ASP A 50 16.99 -19.53 -22.37
N GLU A 51 17.69 -18.49 -22.82
CA GLU A 51 18.08 -17.37 -21.94
C GLU A 51 16.87 -16.55 -21.51
N ALA A 52 15.94 -16.26 -22.43
CA ALA A 52 14.71 -15.53 -22.09
C ALA A 52 13.90 -16.28 -21.02
N TRP A 53 13.77 -17.60 -21.17
CA TRP A 53 13.07 -18.47 -20.22
C TRP A 53 13.77 -18.52 -18.86
N ARG A 54 15.10 -18.57 -18.84
CA ARG A 54 15.89 -18.47 -17.60
C ARG A 54 15.74 -17.10 -16.92
N GLY A 55 15.75 -16.02 -17.70
CA GLY A 55 15.52 -14.66 -17.21
C GLY A 55 14.15 -14.52 -16.55
N PHE A 56 13.11 -15.05 -17.20
CA PHE A 56 11.74 -15.06 -16.69
C PHE A 56 11.63 -15.83 -15.37
N ARG A 57 12.15 -17.06 -15.31
CA ARG A 57 12.12 -17.88 -14.08
C ARG A 57 12.82 -17.19 -12.90
N ASN A 58 13.99 -16.60 -13.15
CA ASN A 58 14.74 -15.88 -12.12
C ASN A 58 13.99 -14.63 -11.62
N TRP A 59 13.26 -13.93 -12.49
CA TRP A 59 12.41 -12.81 -12.09
C TRP A 59 11.22 -13.26 -11.24
N GLU A 60 10.52 -14.32 -11.64
CA GLU A 60 9.39 -14.87 -10.89
C GLU A 60 9.80 -15.29 -9.46
N GLU A 61 10.94 -15.99 -9.34
CA GLU A 61 11.50 -16.36 -8.05
C GLU A 61 11.91 -15.13 -7.22
N GLY A 62 12.53 -14.12 -7.85
CA GLY A 62 12.91 -12.87 -7.23
C GLY A 62 11.71 -12.09 -6.67
N TYR A 63 10.62 -12.00 -7.43
CA TYR A 63 9.37 -11.38 -6.99
C TYR A 63 8.75 -12.16 -5.82
N LYS A 64 8.68 -13.48 -5.92
CA LYS A 64 8.14 -14.34 -4.86
C LYS A 64 8.95 -14.22 -3.57
N GLN A 65 10.28 -14.17 -3.66
CA GLN A 65 11.16 -13.94 -2.51
C GLN A 65 11.04 -12.53 -1.95
N GLY A 66 10.96 -11.51 -2.82
CA GLY A 66 10.74 -10.12 -2.41
C GLY A 66 9.43 -9.96 -1.66
N MET A 67 8.36 -10.57 -2.15
CA MET A 67 7.05 -10.57 -1.50
C MET A 67 7.08 -11.31 -0.16
N LYS A 68 7.75 -12.46 -0.08
CA LYS A 68 7.96 -13.18 1.19
C LYS A 68 8.71 -12.33 2.21
N ARG A 69 9.74 -11.60 1.79
CA ARG A 69 10.50 -10.68 2.67
C ARG A 69 9.63 -9.51 3.14
N LEU A 70 8.87 -8.89 2.26
CA LEU A 70 7.90 -7.84 2.62
C LEU A 70 6.88 -8.34 3.66
N VAL A 71 6.29 -9.52 3.44
CA VAL A 71 5.34 -10.13 4.39
C VAL A 71 6.00 -10.44 5.74
N ALA A 72 7.26 -10.91 5.74
CA ALA A 72 8.00 -11.16 6.97
C ALA A 72 8.26 -9.87 7.76
N VAL A 73 8.72 -8.80 7.09
CA VAL A 73 8.96 -7.48 7.72
C VAL A 73 7.69 -6.90 8.33
N VAL A 74 6.55 -7.01 7.64
CA VAL A 74 5.25 -6.58 8.19
C VAL A 74 4.89 -7.37 9.45
N ARG A 75 5.04 -8.71 9.43
CA ARG A 75 4.77 -9.56 10.59
C ARG A 75 5.68 -9.28 11.78
N GLU A 76 6.96 -8.99 11.55
CA GLU A 76 7.89 -8.63 12.63
C GLU A 76 7.56 -7.27 13.23
N GLY A 77 7.21 -6.28 12.40
CA GLY A 77 6.74 -4.98 12.86
C GLY A 77 5.44 -5.03 13.69
N GLU A 78 4.60 -6.06 13.50
CA GLU A 78 3.42 -6.32 14.34
C GLU A 78 3.79 -6.97 15.69
N LYS A 79 4.77 -7.88 15.71
CA LYS A 79 5.23 -8.55 16.94
C LYS A 79 6.03 -7.62 17.86
N GLU A 80 6.91 -6.79 17.30
CA GLU A 80 7.68 -5.81 18.06
C GLU A 80 6.77 -4.74 18.71
N ARG A 81 5.61 -4.47 18.09
CA ARG A 81 4.57 -3.60 18.66
C ARG A 81 3.80 -4.20 19.84
N CYS A 82 3.92 -5.51 20.06
CA CYS A 82 3.29 -6.26 21.15
C CYS A 82 4.25 -6.59 22.31
N GLU A 83 5.56 -6.72 22.07
CA GLU A 83 6.50 -7.25 23.09
C GLU A 83 7.23 -6.19 23.93
N GLN A 84 7.16 -4.88 23.61
CA GLN A 84 8.00 -3.86 24.28
C GLN A 84 7.26 -2.61 24.80
N GLY A 85 6.00 -2.74 25.23
CA GLY A 85 5.33 -1.65 25.94
C GLY A 85 4.24 -2.13 26.90
N PRO A 86 3.93 -1.37 27.96
CA PRO A 86 2.75 -1.65 28.78
C PRO A 86 1.53 -1.74 27.85
N PRO A 87 0.55 -2.60 28.14
CA PRO A 87 -0.56 -2.88 27.23
C PRO A 87 -1.15 -1.55 26.78
N ARG A 88 -1.04 -1.28 25.47
CA ARG A 88 -1.64 -0.09 24.88
C ARG A 88 -3.13 -0.20 25.13
N GLN A 89 -3.59 0.49 26.17
CA GLN A 89 -4.97 0.88 26.28
C GLN A 89 -5.21 1.74 25.04
N GLY A 90 -5.80 1.14 24.00
CA GLY A 90 -6.49 1.90 22.97
C GLY A 90 -7.48 2.87 23.63
N PRO A 91 -8.05 3.83 22.87
CA PRO A 91 -8.94 4.85 23.43
C PRO A 91 -9.90 4.20 24.41
N SER A 92 -9.78 4.55 25.70
CA SER A 92 -10.37 3.86 26.86
C SER A 92 -11.62 3.12 26.43
N GLN A 93 -11.57 1.79 26.33
CA GLN A 93 -12.69 0.99 25.85
C GLN A 93 -13.88 1.27 26.77
N LEU A 94 -14.74 2.19 26.35
CA LEU A 94 -16.02 2.41 26.99
C LEU A 94 -16.71 1.05 26.90
N GLY A 95 -17.12 0.51 28.06
CA GLY A 95 -17.88 -0.73 28.07
C GLY A 95 -19.11 -0.58 27.17
N LYS A 96 -19.67 -1.69 26.68
CA LYS A 96 -20.69 -1.71 25.61
C LYS A 96 -21.94 -0.85 25.87
N ASP A 97 -22.12 -0.33 27.09
CA ASP A 97 -23.17 0.62 27.47
C ASP A 97 -22.69 1.74 28.42
N GLN A 98 -21.41 2.12 28.35
CA GLN A 98 -20.81 3.13 29.23
C GLN A 98 -20.90 4.54 28.62
N CYS A 99 -21.52 5.47 29.35
CA CYS A 99 -21.63 6.86 28.95
C CYS A 99 -20.27 7.53 28.82
N ALA A 100 -19.93 8.06 27.64
CA ALA A 100 -18.66 8.76 27.40
C ALA A 100 -18.50 10.07 28.20
N TYR A 101 -19.58 10.59 28.81
CA TYR A 101 -19.55 11.83 29.60
C TYR A 101 -19.38 11.55 31.10
N CYS A 102 -20.32 10.82 31.72
CA CYS A 102 -20.29 10.55 33.16
C CYS A 102 -19.68 9.19 33.53
N LYS A 103 -19.27 8.38 32.54
CA LYS A 103 -18.67 7.04 32.70
C LYS A 103 -19.56 5.99 33.39
N LYS A 104 -20.85 6.28 33.60
CA LYS A 104 -21.84 5.33 34.16
C LYS A 104 -22.42 4.43 33.06
N PHE A 105 -22.81 3.21 33.42
CA PHE A 105 -23.45 2.25 32.51
C PHE A 105 -24.96 2.52 32.35
N GLY A 106 -25.55 2.01 31.27
CA GLY A 106 -27.00 2.01 31.04
C GLY A 106 -27.53 3.19 30.23
N HIS A 107 -26.67 4.09 29.75
CA HIS A 107 -27.04 5.15 28.82
C HIS A 107 -25.84 5.63 28.01
N TRP A 108 -26.07 6.10 26.79
CA TRP A 108 -25.02 6.74 25.98
C TRP A 108 -24.92 8.24 26.28
N LYS A 109 -23.84 8.89 25.84
CA LYS A 109 -23.58 10.32 26.08
C LYS A 109 -24.78 11.22 25.73
N THR A 110 -25.51 10.91 24.67
CA THR A 110 -26.67 11.67 24.19
C THR A 110 -27.89 11.60 25.12
N GLN A 111 -27.95 10.58 25.99
CA GLN A 111 -29.02 10.33 26.94
C GLN A 111 -28.59 10.62 28.39
N CYS A 112 -27.43 11.25 28.59
CA CYS A 112 -26.88 11.47 29.91
C CYS A 112 -27.68 12.53 30.70
N PRO A 113 -28.27 12.18 31.86
CA PRO A 113 -29.02 13.13 32.68
C PRO A 113 -28.12 14.18 33.34
N GLU A 114 -26.80 13.93 33.44
CA GLU A 114 -25.82 14.92 33.93
C GLU A 114 -25.48 15.95 32.85
N LEU A 115 -25.54 15.57 31.57
CA LEU A 115 -25.32 16.49 30.45
C LEU A 115 -26.46 17.51 30.35
N ARG A 116 -27.71 17.06 30.54
CA ARG A 116 -28.91 17.93 30.47
C ARG A 116 -28.96 18.97 31.60
N ARG A 117 -28.46 18.63 32.80
CA ARG A 117 -28.39 19.57 33.95
C ARG A 117 -27.32 20.66 33.77
N GLY A 118 -26.21 20.34 33.11
CA GLY A 118 -25.15 21.31 32.82
C GLY A 118 -25.55 22.40 31.83
N ASP A 119 -26.48 22.11 30.91
CA ASP A 119 -26.99 23.08 29.94
C ASP A 119 -27.98 24.08 30.55
N GLU A 120 -28.77 23.68 31.55
CA GLU A 120 -29.69 24.58 32.27
C GLU A 120 -28.95 25.59 33.15
N GLN A 121 -27.86 25.21 33.82
CA GLN A 121 -27.04 26.14 34.61
C GLN A 121 -26.32 27.20 33.75
N LYS A 122 -25.97 26.90 32.49
CA LYS A 122 -25.33 27.87 31.59
C LYS A 122 -26.27 28.95 31.05
N LYS A 123 -27.59 28.72 31.02
CA LYS A 123 -28.56 29.73 30.55
C LYS A 123 -28.87 30.82 31.59
N GLY A 124 -28.65 30.57 32.87
CA GLY A 124 -28.87 31.57 33.93
C GLY A 124 -27.80 32.66 34.02
N ASN A 125 -26.57 32.39 33.56
CA ASN A 125 -25.42 33.25 33.86
C ASN A 125 -25.13 34.37 32.83
N ARG A 126 -25.96 34.56 31.79
CA ARG A 126 -25.76 35.60 30.75
C ARG A 126 -26.49 36.92 31.01
N ARG A 127 -27.16 37.11 32.16
CA ARG A 127 -27.97 38.32 32.43
C ARG A 127 -27.37 39.33 33.40
N GLY A 128 -26.15 39.14 33.92
CA GLY A 128 -25.65 39.99 34.99
C GLY A 128 -24.16 40.27 34.96
N GLU A 129 -23.66 40.97 33.93
CA GLU A 129 -22.44 41.77 34.10
C GLU A 129 -22.39 42.90 33.07
N LYS A 130 -22.98 44.05 33.42
CA LYS A 130 -22.70 45.33 32.75
C LYS A 130 -21.48 45.94 33.45
N VAL A 131 -20.35 46.03 32.77
CA VAL A 131 -19.20 46.81 33.24
C VAL A 131 -19.14 48.11 32.44
N VAL A 132 -19.32 49.23 33.13
CA VAL A 132 -19.21 50.60 32.60
C VAL A 132 -17.73 50.94 32.51
N ALA A 133 -17.24 51.30 31.32
CA ALA A 133 -15.88 51.78 31.12
C ALA A 133 -15.81 53.30 31.36
N HIS A 134 -14.87 53.74 32.20
CA HIS A 134 -14.51 55.15 32.39
C HIS A 134 -13.17 55.38 31.68
N VAL A 135 -13.14 56.29 30.70
CA VAL A 135 -11.94 56.72 29.99
C VAL A 135 -11.37 57.94 30.70
N LYS A 136 -10.05 57.98 30.91
CA LYS A 136 -9.33 59.20 31.30
C LYS A 136 -8.13 59.35 30.37
N GLU A 137 -8.15 60.44 29.61
CA GLU A 137 -7.09 60.93 28.73
C GLU A 137 -5.99 61.60 29.57
N ASP A 138 -4.74 61.46 29.14
CA ASP A 138 -3.77 62.54 28.91
C ASP A 138 -2.53 61.97 28.19
#